data_AF-A0AA42NRZ6-F1
#
_entry.id   AF-A0AA42NRZ6-F1
#
_cell.length_a   1.000
_cell.length_b   1.000
_cell.length_c   1.000
_cell.angle_alpha   90.00
_cell.angle_beta   90.00
_cell.angle_gamma   90.00
#
_symmetry.space_group_name_H-M   'P 1'
#
loop_
_entity.id
_entity.type
_entity.pdbx_description
1 polymer ?
#
loop_
_entity_poly.entity_id
_entity_poly.type
_entity_poly.pdbx_seq_one_letter_code
_entity_poly.pdbx_strand_id
1 'polypeptide(L)'
;MKTIQYEALSTEELTSLIRNKQTFEVVGLSGRMGSAVSIVENKIETAGLRCRIYTVGRIAAAGGSFFGGITGLVGVASAISIAAHNLATLNPDYEIAKYPIDNSITVKYKK
;
A
#
# COMPACT_ATOMS: atom_id res chain seq x y z
N MET A 1 -2.55 5.82 -15.73
CA MET A 1 -2.93 5.34 -14.39
C MET A 1 -4.40 5.62 -14.22
N LYS A 2 -5.21 4.65 -13.77
CA LYS A 2 -6.65 4.86 -13.52
C LYS A 2 -6.83 5.44 -12.12
N THR A 3 -7.80 6.33 -11.94
CA THR A 3 -8.15 6.89 -10.61
C THR A 3 -9.54 6.39 -10.22
N ILE A 4 -9.67 5.92 -8.97
CA ILE A 4 -10.93 5.46 -8.39
C ILE A 4 -11.19 6.18 -7.06
N GLN A 5 -12.46 6.28 -6.67
CA GLN A 5 -12.85 6.81 -5.36
C GLN A 5 -12.71 5.73 -4.28
N TYR A 6 -12.57 6.14 -3.02
CA TYR A 6 -12.53 5.22 -1.88
C TYR A 6 -13.70 4.21 -1.89
N GLU A 7 -14.90 4.67 -2.24
CA GLU A 7 -16.11 3.86 -2.28
C GLU A 7 -16.04 2.72 -3.30
N ALA A 8 -15.20 2.84 -4.33
CA ALA A 8 -14.98 1.78 -5.31
C ALA A 8 -14.19 0.59 -4.74
N LEU A 9 -13.53 0.74 -3.58
CA LEU A 9 -12.75 -0.33 -2.95
C LEU A 9 -13.61 -1.51 -2.45
N SER A 10 -14.90 -1.28 -2.16
CA SER A 10 -15.84 -2.32 -1.77
C SER A 10 -16.55 -2.99 -2.97
N THR A 11 -16.18 -2.62 -4.19
CA THR A 11 -16.83 -3.09 -5.43
C THR A 11 -15.95 -4.09 -6.20
N GLU A 12 -16.50 -4.68 -7.27
CA GLU A 12 -15.75 -5.54 -8.19
C GLU A 12 -14.66 -4.79 -8.97
N GLU A 13 -14.68 -3.46 -8.97
CA GLU A 13 -13.70 -2.63 -9.67
C GLU A 13 -12.28 -2.87 -9.14
N LEU A 14 -12.11 -2.90 -7.81
CA LEU A 14 -10.83 -3.20 -7.18
C LEU A 14 -10.31 -4.59 -7.56
N THR A 15 -11.19 -5.60 -7.51
CA THR A 15 -10.85 -6.97 -7.90
C THR A 15 -10.39 -7.05 -9.35
N SER A 16 -11.09 -6.33 -10.24
CA SER A 16 -10.73 -6.29 -11.67
C SER A 16 -9.40 -5.59 -11.92
N LEU A 17 -9.12 -4.49 -11.21
CA LEU A 17 -7.83 -3.78 -11.31
C LEU A 17 -6.66 -4.68 -10.89
N ILE A 18 -6.80 -5.40 -9.77
CA ILE A 18 -5.76 -6.29 -9.25
C ILE A 18 -5.54 -7.50 -10.16
N ARG A 19 -6.62 -8.16 -10.60
CA ARG A 19 -6.59 -9.30 -11.53
C ARG A 19 -5.95 -8.93 -12.86
N ASN A 20 -6.25 -7.73 -13.37
CA ASN A 20 -5.69 -7.22 -14.61
C ASN A 20 -4.31 -6.56 -14.42
N LYS A 21 -3.70 -6.68 -13.23
CA LYS A 21 -2.34 -6.21 -12.96
C LYS A 21 -2.15 -4.70 -13.21
N GLN A 22 -3.18 -3.90 -12.93
CA GLN A 22 -3.20 -2.49 -13.29
C GLN A 22 -2.61 -1.60 -12.19
N THR A 23 -1.97 -0.51 -12.62
CA THR A 23 -1.58 0.60 -11.73
C THR A 23 -2.72 1.61 -11.64
N PHE A 24 -3.13 1.93 -10.41
CA PHE A 24 -4.24 2.83 -10.14
C PHE A 24 -4.00 3.69 -8.89
N GLU A 25 -4.77 4.75 -8.77
CA GLU A 25 -4.79 5.65 -7.62
C GLU A 25 -6.17 5.61 -6.97
N VAL A 26 -6.20 5.66 -5.64
CA VAL A 26 -7.42 5.80 -4.84
C VAL A 26 -7.40 7.18 -4.19
N VAL A 27 -8.38 8.01 -4.54
CA VAL A 27 -8.54 9.37 -4.02
C VAL A 27 -9.76 9.47 -3.11
N GLY A 28 -9.93 10.63 -2.45
CA GLY A 28 -11.11 10.89 -1.61
C GLY A 28 -11.10 10.07 -0.31
N LEU A 29 -9.92 9.77 0.23
CA LEU A 29 -9.79 8.91 1.41
C LEU A 29 -10.41 9.56 2.65
N SER A 30 -10.39 10.89 2.74
CA SER A 30 -11.03 11.69 3.80
C SER A 30 -10.70 11.19 5.22
N GLY A 31 -9.40 10.97 5.49
CA GLY A 31 -8.92 10.43 6.76
C GLY A 31 -8.97 8.89 6.88
N ARG A 32 -9.55 8.19 5.90
CA ARG A 32 -9.66 6.72 5.86
C ARG A 32 -8.42 6.03 5.23
N MET A 33 -7.26 6.68 5.31
CA MET A 33 -5.99 6.19 4.72
C MET A 33 -5.66 4.76 5.16
N GLY A 34 -5.68 4.49 6.46
CA GLY A 34 -5.38 3.16 7.00
C GLY A 34 -6.35 2.10 6.48
N SER A 35 -7.65 2.41 6.44
CA SER A 35 -8.67 1.50 5.94
C SER A 35 -8.48 1.20 4.44
N ALA A 36 -8.22 2.22 3.63
CA ALA A 36 -7.97 2.05 2.20
C ALA A 36 -6.77 1.13 1.93
N VAL A 37 -5.68 1.35 2.67
CA VAL A 37 -4.47 0.51 2.58
C VAL A 37 -4.78 -0.94 2.96
N SER A 38 -5.45 -1.17 4.09
CA SER A 38 -5.79 -2.53 4.54
C SER A 38 -6.72 -3.27 3.57
N ILE A 39 -7.70 -2.58 2.97
CA ILE A 39 -8.59 -3.19 1.97
C ILE A 39 -7.80 -3.61 0.73
N VAL A 40 -6.93 -2.72 0.23
CA VAL A 40 -6.11 -3.00 -0.97
C VAL A 40 -5.09 -4.10 -0.69
N GLU A 41 -4.35 -4.03 0.42
CA GLU A 41 -3.39 -5.05 0.85
C GLU A 41 -4.04 -6.42 0.93
N ASN A 42 -5.14 -6.54 1.68
CA ASN A 42 -5.86 -7.80 1.83
C ASN A 42 -6.32 -8.37 0.47
N LYS A 43 -6.79 -7.51 -0.44
CA LYS A 43 -7.23 -7.95 -1.77
C LYS A 43 -6.06 -8.44 -2.63
N ILE A 44 -4.91 -7.77 -2.57
CA ILE A 44 -3.68 -8.19 -3.27
C ILE A 44 -3.19 -9.54 -2.72
N GLU A 45 -3.13 -9.68 -1.39
CA GLU A 45 -2.65 -10.91 -0.73
C GLU A 45 -3.58 -12.09 -0.98
N THR A 46 -4.90 -11.87 -0.94
CA THR A 46 -5.90 -12.90 -1.27
C THR A 46 -5.81 -13.34 -2.74
N ALA A 47 -5.31 -12.48 -3.64
CA ALA A 47 -5.00 -12.83 -5.02
C ALA A 47 -3.66 -13.57 -5.19
N GLY A 48 -2.97 -13.91 -4.09
CA GLY A 48 -1.69 -14.62 -4.09
C GLY A 48 -0.49 -13.74 -4.46
N LEU A 49 -0.65 -12.41 -4.42
CA LEU A 49 0.38 -11.44 -4.79
C LEU A 49 0.97 -10.78 -3.54
N ARG A 50 2.18 -10.23 -3.66
CA ARG A 50 2.87 -9.52 -2.57
C ARG A 50 2.83 -8.02 -2.79
N CYS A 51 2.59 -7.25 -1.72
CA CYS A 51 2.72 -5.80 -1.77
C CYS A 51 3.74 -5.25 -0.76
N ARG A 52 4.32 -4.10 -1.11
CA ARG A 52 5.13 -3.26 -0.23
C ARG A 52 4.41 -1.96 0.04
N ILE A 53 4.32 -1.55 1.31
CA ILE A 53 3.59 -0.36 1.72
C ILE A 53 4.58 0.67 2.28
N TYR A 54 4.48 1.91 1.83
CA TYR A 54 5.31 3.01 2.36
C TYR A 54 4.56 4.35 2.32
N THR A 55 5.08 5.32 3.07
CA THR A 55 4.58 6.71 3.04
C THR A 55 5.55 7.56 2.23
N VAL A 56 5.04 8.25 1.21
CA VAL A 56 5.84 9.18 0.40
C VAL A 56 6.28 10.37 1.26
N GLY A 57 7.48 10.89 1.00
CA GLY A 57 8.05 12.01 1.77
C GLY A 57 8.72 11.61 3.08
N ARG A 58 8.41 10.44 3.68
CA ARG A 58 9.19 9.93 4.83
C ARG A 58 10.59 9.44 4.44
N ILE A 59 10.79 8.98 3.20
CA ILE A 59 12.11 8.53 2.72
C ILE A 59 13.05 9.72 2.46
N ALA A 60 12.53 10.88 2.06
CA ALA A 60 13.37 12.07 1.81
C ALA A 60 14.00 12.64 3.09
N ALA A 61 13.33 12.49 4.25
CA ALA A 61 13.88 12.87 5.55
C ALA A 61 14.82 11.79 6.16
N ALA A 62 14.79 10.57 5.62
CA ALA A 62 15.64 9.45 6.04
C ALA A 62 16.79 9.20 5.04
N GLY A 63 17.36 10.26 4.48
CA GLY A 63 18.41 10.24 3.45
C GLY A 63 19.76 9.62 3.85
N GLY A 64 19.80 8.69 4.80
CA GLY A 64 21.03 8.02 5.23
C GLY A 64 20.81 6.65 5.89
N SER A 65 19.62 6.07 5.83
CA SER A 65 19.38 4.78 6.47
C SER A 65 18.56 3.89 5.54
N PHE A 66 19.23 2.98 4.85
CA PHE A 66 18.61 1.80 4.26
C PHE A 66 17.90 0.91 5.32
N PHE A 67 17.83 1.33 6.59
CA PHE A 67 17.32 0.58 7.73
C PHE A 67 16.66 1.39 8.88
N GLY A 68 16.30 2.67 8.75
CA GLY A 68 15.80 3.40 9.94
C GLY A 68 14.98 4.66 9.67
N GLY A 69 13.74 4.68 10.15
CA GLY A 69 12.89 5.87 10.04
C GLY A 69 11.48 5.74 10.61
N ILE A 70 11.37 5.44 11.92
CA ILE A 70 10.27 5.77 12.83
C ILE A 70 8.90 5.06 12.59
N THR A 71 8.38 4.47 13.67
CA THR A 71 7.01 3.93 13.87
C THR A 71 6.84 2.40 13.78
N GLY A 72 7.63 1.66 14.56
CA GLY A 72 7.15 0.45 15.25
C GLY A 72 6.10 0.80 16.31
N LEU A 73 4.97 1.37 15.89
CA LEU A 73 3.85 1.69 16.76
C LEU A 73 2.57 1.24 16.04
N VAL A 74 2.16 -0.01 16.29
CA VAL A 74 0.79 -0.45 16.61
C VAL A 74 0.71 -1.97 16.47
N GLY A 75 0.62 -2.64 17.62
CA GLY A 75 -0.06 -3.93 17.78
C GLY A 75 0.76 -5.17 17.45
N VAL A 76 0.46 -6.24 18.17
CA VAL A 76 1.06 -7.58 18.13
C VAL A 76 1.13 -8.21 16.72
N ALA A 77 0.42 -7.68 15.72
CA ALA A 77 0.60 -8.00 14.29
C ALA A 77 1.98 -7.58 13.74
N SER A 78 2.62 -6.57 14.34
CA SER A 78 3.88 -5.95 13.87
C SER A 78 5.05 -6.93 13.77
N ALA A 79 5.12 -7.97 14.59
CA ALA A 79 6.24 -8.91 14.55
C ALA A 79 6.20 -9.82 13.30
N ILE A 80 5.01 -10.28 12.91
CA ILE A 80 4.79 -11.02 11.65
C ILE A 80 4.91 -10.05 10.46
N SER A 81 4.42 -8.82 10.64
CA SER A 81 4.53 -7.73 9.67
C SER A 81 5.98 -7.39 9.35
N ILE A 82 6.88 -7.26 10.33
CA ILE A 82 8.29 -6.90 10.08
C ILE A 82 9.03 -8.00 9.30
N ALA A 83 8.80 -9.27 9.63
CA ALA A 83 9.42 -10.39 8.92
C ALA A 83 8.83 -10.60 7.51
N ALA A 84 7.50 -10.49 7.35
CA ALA A 84 6.83 -10.58 6.06
C ALA A 84 7.10 -9.36 5.17
N HIS A 85 7.11 -8.15 5.72
CA HIS A 85 7.47 -6.93 4.99
C HIS A 85 8.93 -6.95 4.57
N ASN A 86 9.88 -7.49 5.36
CA ASN A 86 11.27 -7.65 4.90
C ASN A 86 11.38 -8.56 3.68
N LEU A 87 10.60 -9.65 3.61
CA LEU A 87 10.58 -10.57 2.45
C LEU A 87 9.82 -9.97 1.25
N ALA A 88 8.71 -9.27 1.49
CA ALA A 88 7.96 -8.53 0.46
C ALA A 88 8.73 -7.31 -0.07
N THR A 89 9.73 -6.81 0.66
CA THR A 89 10.56 -5.68 0.22
C THR A 89 11.57 -6.07 -0.86
N LEU A 90 11.97 -7.35 -0.94
CA LEU A 90 12.96 -7.80 -1.92
C LEU A 90 12.39 -7.90 -3.35
N ASN A 91 11.11 -8.29 -3.51
CA ASN A 91 10.49 -8.44 -4.84
C ASN A 91 8.95 -8.38 -4.80
N PRO A 92 8.34 -7.22 -4.46
CA PRO A 92 6.89 -7.10 -4.42
C PRO A 92 6.28 -7.13 -5.83
N ASP A 93 5.07 -7.68 -5.96
CA ASP A 93 4.26 -7.54 -7.18
C ASP A 93 3.64 -6.14 -7.28
N TYR A 94 3.31 -5.56 -6.12
CA TYR A 94 2.70 -4.25 -6.00
C TYR A 94 3.39 -3.35 -4.97
N GLU A 95 3.34 -2.05 -5.20
CA GLU A 95 3.68 -1.03 -4.20
C GLU A 95 2.44 -0.19 -3.86
N ILE A 96 2.17 -0.01 -2.57
CA ILE A 96 1.14 0.90 -2.07
C ILE A 96 1.85 2.12 -1.46
N ALA A 97 1.87 3.21 -2.22
CA ALA A 97 2.45 4.48 -1.80
C ALA A 97 1.36 5.36 -1.20
N LYS A 98 1.53 5.76 0.06
CA LYS A 98 0.61 6.66 0.76
C LYS A 98 1.01 8.12 0.55
N TYR A 99 0.05 8.95 0.17
CA TYR A 99 0.17 10.41 0.05
C TYR A 99 -0.76 11.07 1.07
N PRO A 100 -0.32 11.29 2.33
CA PRO A 100 -1.18 11.85 3.38
C PRO A 100 -1.64 13.28 3.08
N ILE A 101 -0.80 14.07 2.42
CA ILE A 101 -1.13 15.45 2.03
C ILE A 101 -2.19 15.46 0.94
N ASP A 102 -2.04 14.60 -0.07
CA ASP A 102 -2.97 14.52 -1.20
C ASP A 102 -4.21 13.68 -0.89
N ASN A 103 -4.30 13.12 0.32
CA ASN A 103 -5.41 12.28 0.77
C ASN A 103 -5.69 11.12 -0.21
N SER A 104 -4.62 10.51 -0.72
CA SER A 104 -4.67 9.45 -1.74
C SER A 104 -3.63 8.34 -1.49
N ILE A 105 -3.86 7.19 -2.12
CA ILE A 105 -2.85 6.13 -2.28
C ILE A 105 -2.64 5.81 -3.75
N THR A 106 -1.39 5.57 -4.14
CA THR A 106 -1.07 4.96 -5.44
C THR A 106 -0.76 3.48 -5.24
N VAL A 107 -1.41 2.63 -6.02
CA VAL A 107 -1.19 1.19 -6.09
C VAL A 107 -0.51 0.89 -7.42
N LYS A 108 0.80 0.63 -7.37
CA LYS A 108 1.65 0.47 -8.55
C LYS A 108 2.02 -0.99 -8.76
N TYR A 109 1.67 -1.54 -9.92
CA TYR A 109 2.15 -2.85 -10.33
C TYR A 109 3.62 -2.78 -10.76
N LYS A 110 4.43 -3.78 -10.39
CA LYS A 110 5.89 -3.77 -10.52
C LYS A 110 6.47 -4.82 -11.45
N LYS A 111 5.68 -5.80 -11.87
CA LYS A 111 6.13 -6.92 -12.70
C LYS A 111 5.42 -6.96 -14.04
#